data_AF-A0A949JN37-F1
#
_entry.id   AF-A0A949JN37-F1
#
_cell.length_a   1.000
_cell.length_b   1.000
_cell.length_c   1.000
_cell.angle_alpha   90.00
_cell.angle_beta   90.00
_cell.angle_gamma   90.00
#
_symmetry.space_group_name_H-M   'P 1'
#
loop_
_entity.id
_entity.type
_entity.pdbx_description
1 polymer ?
#
loop_
_entity_poly.entity_id
_entity_poly.type
_entity_poly.pdbx_seq_one_letter_code
_entity_poly.pdbx_strand_id
1 'polypeptide(L)'
;MQDDFDLEGLSPAEASAYVAQFIITQKQVARDRAAAEEALELWKKRARLAADRDEMELGRESLARAEEAHAGLVRLKNDEREMNFKVAELKRRLVKIRQEPQFTVNAGALLEQLEGIVGTEQETTNALADAEAEVALEALKRKMEAESED
;
A
#
# COMPACT_ATOMS: atom_id res chain seq x y z
N MET A 1 3.69 14.20 2.96
CA MET A 1 3.90 13.68 1.59
C MET A 1 3.29 12.29 1.62
N GLN A 2 2.10 12.14 1.02
CA GLN A 2 1.39 10.87 0.98
C GLN A 2 2.27 9.90 0.17
N ASP A 3 2.61 8.74 0.74
CA ASP A 3 3.60 7.86 0.14
C ASP A 3 2.95 7.25 -1.12
N ASP A 4 3.30 7.73 -2.33
CA ASP A 4 2.78 7.27 -3.64
C ASP A 4 2.92 5.74 -3.86
N PHE A 5 3.62 5.08 -2.95
CA PHE A 5 3.93 3.66 -2.95
C PHE A 5 3.13 2.85 -1.93
N ASP A 6 2.31 3.50 -1.11
CA ASP A 6 1.57 2.83 -0.07
C ASP A 6 0.44 2.00 -0.69
N LEU A 7 0.54 0.70 -0.47
CA LEU A 7 -0.45 -0.29 -0.87
C LEU A 7 -1.04 -1.00 0.37
N GLU A 8 -0.71 -0.53 1.57
CA GLU A 8 -1.20 -1.10 2.82
C GLU A 8 -2.71 -0.87 2.95
N GLY A 9 -3.41 -1.89 3.48
CA GLY A 9 -4.88 -1.84 3.66
C GLY A 9 -5.70 -2.06 2.38
N LEU A 10 -5.08 -2.15 1.20
CA LEU A 10 -5.78 -2.51 -0.04
C LEU A 10 -5.89 -4.02 -0.21
N SER A 11 -7.04 -4.49 -0.72
CA SER A 11 -7.15 -5.87 -1.19
C SER A 11 -6.21 -6.12 -2.39
N PRO A 12 -5.81 -7.37 -2.67
CA PRO A 12 -4.97 -7.68 -3.83
C PRO A 12 -5.55 -7.22 -5.17
N ALA A 13 -6.88 -7.19 -5.29
CA ALA A 13 -7.59 -6.70 -6.47
C ALA A 13 -7.48 -5.17 -6.60
N GLU A 14 -7.72 -4.43 -5.52
CA GLU A 14 -7.61 -2.96 -5.48
C GLU A 14 -6.17 -2.50 -5.68
N ALA A 15 -5.20 -3.14 -5.03
CA ALA A 15 -3.79 -2.87 -5.22
C ALA A 15 -3.38 -3.12 -6.68
N SER A 16 -3.88 -4.19 -7.31
CA SER A 16 -3.62 -4.45 -8.74
C SER A 16 -4.21 -3.37 -9.64
N ALA A 17 -5.43 -2.88 -9.35
CA ALA A 17 -6.07 -1.81 -10.11
C ALA A 17 -5.31 -0.48 -9.96
N TYR A 18 -4.86 -0.16 -8.75
CA TYR A 18 -4.04 1.01 -8.48
C TYR A 18 -2.71 0.97 -9.27
N VAL A 19 -1.96 -0.13 -9.19
CA VAL A 19 -0.73 -0.28 -9.97
C VAL A 19 -0.99 -0.21 -11.48
N ALA A 20 -2.13 -0.70 -11.95
CA ALA A 20 -2.50 -0.61 -13.36
C ALA A 20 -2.67 0.84 -13.83
N GLN A 21 -3.21 1.74 -12.99
CA GLN A 21 -3.30 3.17 -13.32
C GLN A 21 -1.91 3.79 -13.54
N PHE A 22 -0.94 3.48 -12.66
CA PHE A 22 0.43 3.96 -12.83
C PHE A 22 1.09 3.42 -14.11
N ILE A 23 0.82 2.16 -14.47
CA ILE A 23 1.30 1.58 -15.74
C ILE A 23 0.68 2.29 -16.94
N ILE A 24 -0.60 2.67 -16.88
CA ILE A 24 -1.25 3.42 -17.95
C ILE A 24 -0.60 4.80 -18.10
N THR A 25 -0.41 5.52 -17.00
CA THR A 25 0.27 6.82 -17.00
C THR A 25 1.70 6.71 -17.53
N GLN A 26 2.45 5.69 -17.11
CA GLN A 26 3.79 5.38 -17.65
C GLN A 26 3.78 5.23 -19.18
N LYS A 27 2.81 4.47 -19.72
CA LYS A 27 2.68 4.29 -21.17
C LYS A 27 2.30 5.59 -21.88
N GLN A 28 1.49 6.43 -21.24
CA GLN A 28 1.13 7.74 -21.80
C GLN A 28 2.36 8.65 -21.88
N VAL A 29 3.14 8.75 -20.80
CA VAL A 29 4.39 9.54 -20.79
C VAL A 29 5.38 9.04 -21.84
N ALA A 30 5.51 7.72 -22.01
CA ALA A 30 6.36 7.14 -23.04
C ALA A 30 5.91 7.49 -24.47
N ARG A 31 4.59 7.55 -24.72
CA ARG A 31 4.02 7.99 -26.00
C ARG A 31 4.27 9.48 -26.23
N ASP A 32 4.04 10.30 -25.22
CA ASP A 32 4.26 11.75 -25.30
C ASP A 32 5.75 12.06 -25.56
N ARG A 33 6.66 11.30 -24.95
CA ARG A 33 8.10 11.37 -25.23
C ARG A 33 8.39 11.06 -26.70
N ALA A 34 7.84 9.96 -27.23
CA ALA A 34 8.07 9.58 -28.62
C ALA A 34 7.55 10.66 -29.59
N ALA A 35 6.36 11.21 -29.34
CA ALA A 35 5.80 12.31 -30.12
C ALA A 35 6.68 13.58 -30.03
N ALA A 36 7.24 13.90 -28.86
CA ALA A 36 8.17 15.01 -28.69
C ALA A 36 9.50 14.79 -29.43
N GLU A 37 10.01 13.56 -29.50
CA GLU A 37 11.18 13.21 -30.31
C GLU A 37 10.94 13.42 -31.79
N GLU A 38 9.78 12.96 -32.29
CA GLU A 38 9.38 13.18 -33.68
C GLU A 38 9.22 14.68 -34.00
N ALA A 39 8.59 15.44 -33.10
CA ALA A 39 8.41 16.88 -33.25
C ALA A 39 9.76 17.62 -33.29
N LEU A 40 10.70 17.27 -32.40
CA LEU A 40 12.04 17.85 -32.38
C LEU A 40 12.77 17.60 -33.69
N GLU A 41 12.74 16.37 -34.20
CA GLU A 41 13.39 16.01 -35.47
C GLU A 41 12.73 16.71 -36.67
N LEU A 42 11.41 16.90 -36.64
CA LEU A 42 10.70 17.69 -37.64
C LEU A 42 11.17 19.16 -37.65
N TRP A 43 11.23 19.81 -36.49
CA TRP A 43 11.63 21.21 -36.40
C TRP A 43 13.09 21.44 -36.78
N LYS A 44 13.99 20.52 -36.41
CA LYS A 44 15.38 20.53 -36.89
C LYS A 44 15.47 20.43 -38.41
N LYS A 45 14.70 19.54 -39.03
CA LYS A 45 14.64 19.41 -40.50
C LYS A 45 14.13 20.69 -41.15
N ARG A 46 13.10 21.32 -40.58
CA ARG A 46 12.56 22.60 -41.06
C ARG A 46 13.58 23.74 -40.95
N ALA A 47 14.28 23.84 -39.82
CA ALA A 47 15.34 24.82 -39.64
C ALA A 47 16.47 24.65 -40.66
N ARG A 48 16.89 23.40 -40.94
CA ARG A 48 17.88 23.10 -41.97
C ARG A 48 17.39 23.48 -43.36
N LEU A 49 16.15 23.12 -43.71
CA LEU A 49 15.57 23.46 -45.02
C LEU A 49 15.47 24.98 -45.23
N ALA A 50 15.11 25.72 -44.18
CA ALA A 50 15.05 27.19 -44.23
C ALA A 50 16.44 27.80 -44.44
N ALA A 51 17.48 27.25 -43.77
CA ALA A 51 18.86 27.65 -43.99
C ALA A 51 19.33 27.35 -45.43
N ASP A 52 18.97 26.18 -45.98
CA ASP A 52 19.31 25.79 -47.36
C ASP A 52 18.61 26.68 -48.42
N ARG A 53 17.55 27.42 -48.04
CA ARG A 53 16.76 28.31 -48.91
C ARG A 53 17.01 29.80 -48.65
N ASP A 54 17.99 30.14 -47.81
CA ASP A 54 18.25 31.52 -47.35
C ASP A 54 17.03 32.20 -46.68
N GLU A 55 16.07 31.43 -46.17
CA GLU A 55 14.90 31.91 -45.44
C GLU A 55 15.21 32.07 -43.94
N MET A 56 16.06 33.05 -43.61
CA MET A 56 16.66 33.22 -42.28
C MET A 56 15.65 33.39 -41.13
N GLU A 57 14.54 34.10 -41.37
CA GLU A 57 13.50 34.30 -40.34
C GLU A 57 12.75 32.99 -40.04
N LEU A 58 12.42 32.21 -41.07
CA LEU A 58 11.79 30.91 -40.90
C LEU A 58 12.74 29.90 -40.22
N GLY A 59 14.05 30.02 -40.50
CA GLY A 59 15.10 29.26 -39.84
C GLY A 59 15.18 29.56 -38.35
N ARG A 60 15.15 30.85 -37.96
CA ARG A 60 15.12 31.27 -36.55
C ARG A 60 13.88 30.77 -35.83
N GLU A 61 12.70 30.93 -36.42
CA GLU A 61 11.46 30.45 -35.81
C GLU A 61 11.48 28.92 -35.63
N SER A 62 11.90 28.18 -36.65
CA SER A 62 11.99 26.72 -36.59
C SER A 62 12.98 26.25 -35.53
N LEU A 63 14.09 26.98 -35.33
CA LEU A 63 15.09 26.67 -34.32
C LEU A 63 14.57 26.95 -32.92
N ALA A 64 13.87 28.07 -32.69
CA ALA A 64 13.19 28.35 -31.42
C ALA A 64 12.18 27.26 -31.07
N ARG A 65 11.38 26.79 -32.05
CA ARG A 65 10.46 25.65 -31.86
C ARG A 65 11.18 24.35 -31.56
N ALA A 66 12.35 24.11 -32.17
CA ALA A 66 13.17 22.95 -31.86
C ALA A 66 13.71 23.01 -30.42
N GLU A 67 14.10 24.19 -29.93
CA GLU A 67 14.55 24.38 -28.55
C GLU A 67 13.41 24.16 -27.55
N GLU A 68 12.22 24.69 -27.81
CA GLU A 68 11.01 24.44 -27.01
C GLU A 68 10.70 22.92 -26.94
N ALA A 69 10.71 22.25 -28.09
CA ALA A 69 10.48 20.80 -28.16
C ALA A 69 11.57 20.01 -27.43
N HIS A 70 12.83 20.46 -27.51
CA HIS A 70 13.94 19.83 -26.81
C HIS A 70 13.81 19.96 -25.29
N ALA A 71 13.46 21.15 -24.79
CA ALA A 71 13.22 21.37 -23.37
C ALA A 71 12.07 20.49 -22.85
N GLY A 72 10.97 20.41 -23.60
CA GLY A 72 9.85 19.52 -23.29
C GLY A 72 10.26 18.04 -23.27
N LEU A 73 11.07 17.62 -24.24
CA LEU A 73 11.58 16.25 -24.32
C LEU A 73 12.49 15.89 -23.13
N VAL A 74 13.35 16.81 -22.69
CA VAL A 74 14.20 16.59 -21.51
C VAL A 74 13.34 16.37 -20.26
N ARG A 75 12.28 17.17 -20.09
CA ARG A 75 11.32 16.98 -18.98
C ARG A 75 10.66 15.61 -19.05
N LEU A 76 10.09 15.26 -20.21
CA LEU A 76 9.43 13.96 -20.41
C LEU A 76 10.36 12.76 -20.18
N LYS A 77 11.64 12.87 -20.52
CA LYS A 77 12.65 11.83 -20.22
C LYS A 77 12.88 11.66 -18.72
N ASN A 78 12.85 12.75 -17.96
CA ASN A 78 12.97 12.67 -16.51
C ASN A 78 11.69 12.10 -15.88
N ASP A 79 10.52 12.57 -16.33
CA ASP A 79 9.22 12.06 -15.87
C ASP A 79 9.08 10.56 -16.16
N GLU A 80 9.51 10.10 -17.35
CA GLU A 80 9.50 8.67 -17.72
C GLU A 80 10.42 7.85 -16.80
N ARG A 81 11.62 8.36 -16.48
CA ARG A 81 12.54 7.68 -15.55
C ARG A 81 11.93 7.56 -14.15
N GLU A 82 11.34 8.64 -13.65
CA GLU A 82 10.67 8.65 -12.36
C GLU A 82 9.50 7.65 -12.36
N MET A 83 8.65 7.69 -13.38
CA MET A 83 7.51 6.80 -13.49
C MET A 83 7.94 5.33 -13.65
N ASN A 84 9.02 5.05 -14.37
CA ASN A 84 9.60 3.71 -14.48
C ASN A 84 10.05 3.18 -13.13
N PHE A 85 10.72 4.02 -12.34
CA PHE A 85 11.09 3.69 -10.97
C PHE A 85 9.84 3.42 -10.11
N LYS A 86 8.83 4.30 -10.20
CA LYS A 86 7.61 4.18 -9.41
C LYS A 86 6.86 2.88 -9.69
N VAL A 87 6.65 2.57 -10.97
CA VAL A 87 5.98 1.34 -11.42
C VAL A 87 6.79 0.10 -11.01
N ALA A 88 8.12 0.14 -11.05
CA ALA A 88 8.94 -0.99 -10.64
C ALA A 88 8.79 -1.28 -9.14
N GLU A 89 8.80 -0.25 -8.30
CA GLU A 89 8.59 -0.39 -6.85
C GLU A 89 7.17 -0.87 -6.53
N LEU A 90 6.15 -0.28 -7.16
CA LEU A 90 4.75 -0.70 -7.00
C LEU A 90 4.54 -2.16 -7.39
N LYS A 91 5.17 -2.63 -8.48
CA LYS A 91 5.13 -4.05 -8.88
C LYS A 91 5.79 -4.95 -7.84
N ARG A 92 6.93 -4.56 -7.27
CA ARG A 92 7.60 -5.32 -6.21
C ARG A 92 6.72 -5.44 -4.96
N ARG A 93 6.09 -4.34 -4.54
CA ARG A 93 5.17 -4.32 -3.40
C ARG A 93 3.91 -5.16 -3.67
N LEU A 94 3.35 -5.08 -4.87
CA LEU A 94 2.19 -5.90 -5.27
C LEU A 94 2.49 -7.41 -5.21
N VAL A 95 3.71 -7.83 -5.59
CA VAL A 95 4.11 -9.23 -5.47
C VAL A 95 4.14 -9.68 -4.00
N LYS A 96 4.59 -8.84 -3.08
CA LYS A 96 4.57 -9.14 -1.63
C LYS A 96 3.15 -9.34 -1.12
N ILE A 97 2.22 -8.42 -1.44
CA ILE A 97 0.80 -8.52 -1.04
C ILE A 97 0.13 -9.79 -1.58
N ARG A 98 0.54 -10.26 -2.77
CA ARG A 98 0.02 -11.52 -3.34
C ARG A 98 0.62 -12.78 -2.71
N GLN A 99 1.81 -12.69 -2.14
CA GLN A 99 2.53 -13.80 -1.51
C GLN A 99 2.26 -13.89 -0.01
N GLU A 100 1.88 -12.78 0.63
CA GLU A 100 1.43 -12.78 2.00
C GLU A 100 0.19 -13.65 2.13
N PRO A 101 0.22 -14.69 3.01
CA PRO A 101 -0.98 -15.40 3.36
C PRO A 101 -1.95 -14.37 3.92
N GLN A 102 -3.11 -14.24 3.29
CA GLN A 102 -4.21 -13.47 3.83
C GLN A 102 -4.67 -14.22 5.10
N PHE A 103 -4.00 -13.98 6.22
CA PHE A 103 -4.46 -14.44 7.52
C PHE A 103 -5.71 -13.63 7.83
N THR A 104 -6.86 -14.10 7.35
CA THR A 104 -8.14 -13.69 7.88
C THR A 104 -8.18 -14.19 9.31
N VAL A 105 -7.73 -13.36 10.25
CA VAL A 105 -7.98 -13.59 11.66
C VAL A 105 -9.49 -13.45 11.82
N ASN A 106 -10.18 -14.59 11.95
CA ASN A 106 -11.58 -14.55 12.32
C ASN A 106 -11.61 -13.98 13.75
N ALA A 107 -11.92 -12.69 13.85
CA ALA A 107 -11.92 -11.97 15.11
C ALA A 107 -12.81 -12.65 16.15
N GLY A 108 -13.91 -13.30 15.73
CA GLY A 108 -14.76 -14.10 16.61
C GLY A 108 -14.05 -15.35 17.15
N ALA A 109 -13.37 -16.11 16.29
CA ALA A 109 -12.64 -17.31 16.72
C ALA A 109 -11.41 -16.97 17.58
N LEU A 110 -10.76 -15.83 17.33
CA LEU A 110 -9.66 -15.35 18.17
C LEU A 110 -10.19 -14.88 19.53
N LEU A 111 -11.34 -14.19 19.57
CA LEU A 111 -11.99 -13.77 20.82
C LEU A 111 -12.38 -14.98 21.65
N GLU A 112 -12.99 -16.01 21.03
CA GLU A 112 -13.39 -17.25 21.69
C GLU A 112 -12.18 -18.04 22.24
N GLN A 113 -11.06 -18.07 21.51
CA GLN A 113 -9.81 -18.64 22.03
C GLN A 113 -9.22 -17.85 23.19
N LEU A 114 -9.29 -16.52 23.15
CA LEU A 114 -8.83 -15.67 24.24
C LEU A 114 -9.72 -15.83 25.48
N GLU A 115 -11.04 -15.91 25.30
CA GLU A 115 -12.00 -16.16 26.38
C GLU A 115 -11.79 -17.55 27.03
N GLY A 116 -11.51 -18.58 26.22
CA GLY A 116 -11.19 -19.92 26.73
C GLY A 116 -9.86 -20.00 27.48
N ILE A 117 -8.86 -19.18 27.13
CA ILE A 117 -7.56 -19.11 27.83
C ILE A 117 -7.65 -18.29 29.12
N VAL A 118 -8.43 -17.22 29.13
CA VAL A 118 -8.65 -16.37 30.31
C VAL A 118 -9.52 -17.09 31.36
N GLY A 119 -10.28 -18.10 30.94
CA GLY A 119 -11.25 -18.80 31.78
C GLY A 119 -12.47 -17.91 31.99
N THR A 120 -13.67 -18.45 31.77
CA THR A 120 -14.89 -17.70 32.04
C THR A 120 -14.97 -17.41 33.55
N GLU A 121 -15.10 -16.14 33.93
CA GLU A 121 -15.25 -15.68 35.34
C GLU A 121 -16.20 -16.55 36.17
N GLN A 122 -17.20 -17.14 35.52
CA GLN A 122 -18.17 -18.05 36.10
C GLN A 122 -17.55 -19.29 36.79
N GLU A 123 -16.56 -19.94 36.18
CA GLU A 123 -15.96 -21.18 36.71
C GLU A 123 -15.10 -20.90 37.95
N THR A 124 -14.36 -19.79 37.93
CA THR A 124 -13.56 -19.34 39.08
C THR A 124 -14.44 -18.86 40.23
N THR A 125 -15.56 -18.17 39.97
CA THR A 125 -16.50 -17.79 41.05
C THR A 125 -17.21 -18.98 41.70
N ASN A 126 -17.57 -20.01 40.93
CA ASN A 126 -18.22 -21.21 41.49
C ASN A 126 -17.24 -22.03 42.33
N ALA A 127 -16.00 -22.19 41.86
CA ALA A 127 -14.96 -22.89 42.63
C ALA A 127 -14.61 -22.17 43.94
N LEU A 128 -14.63 -20.84 43.95
CA LEU A 128 -14.46 -20.04 45.17
C LEU A 128 -15.64 -20.21 46.14
N ALA A 129 -16.88 -20.17 45.65
CA ALA A 129 -18.07 -20.37 46.47
C ALA A 129 -18.12 -21.77 47.09
N ASP A 130 -17.73 -22.81 46.34
CA ASP A 130 -17.65 -24.18 46.84
C ASP A 130 -16.58 -24.33 47.92
N ALA A 131 -15.39 -23.73 47.71
CA ALA A 131 -14.32 -23.73 48.72
C ALA A 131 -14.71 -22.98 50.00
N GLU A 132 -15.41 -21.85 49.88
CA GLU A 132 -15.94 -21.11 51.03
C GLU A 132 -17.02 -21.91 51.80
N ALA A 133 -17.87 -22.63 51.07
CA ALA A 133 -18.89 -23.49 51.66
C ALA A 133 -18.26 -24.66 52.44
N GLU A 134 -17.21 -25.29 51.92
CA GLU A 134 -16.49 -26.36 52.62
C GLU A 134 -15.82 -25.88 53.91
N VAL A 135 -15.17 -24.71 53.88
CA VAL A 135 -14.56 -24.11 55.08
C VAL A 135 -15.62 -23.76 56.13
N ALA A 136 -16.78 -23.23 55.71
CA ALA A 136 -17.88 -22.95 56.63
C ALA A 136 -18.44 -24.24 57.26
N LEU A 137 -18.49 -25.34 56.50
CA LEU A 137 -19.00 -26.63 56.96
C LEU A 137 -18.03 -27.31 57.94
N GLU A 138 -16.72 -27.22 57.71
CA GLU A 138 -15.70 -27.65 58.69
C GLU A 138 -15.74 -26.82 59.97
N ALA A 139 -15.90 -25.50 59.87
CA ALA A 139 -16.04 -24.64 61.03
C ALA A 139 -17.29 -24.97 61.85
N LEU A 140 -18.39 -25.32 61.19
CA LEU A 140 -19.63 -25.75 61.87
C LEU A 140 -19.45 -27.11 62.55
N LYS A 141 -18.81 -28.08 61.89
CA LYS A 141 -18.51 -29.40 62.47
C LYS A 141 -17.65 -29.27 63.72
N ARG A 142 -16.59 -28.45 63.69
CA ARG A 142 -15.74 -28.19 64.87
C ARG A 142 -16.51 -27.55 66.02
N LYS A 143 -17.45 -26.65 65.72
CA LYS A 143 -18.32 -26.06 66.77
C LYS A 143 -19.28 -27.08 67.37
N MET A 144 -19.87 -27.96 66.55
CA MET A 144 -20.75 -29.02 67.05
C MET A 144 -19.99 -30.07 67.87
N GLU A 145 -18.76 -30.41 67.48
CA GLU A 145 -17.90 -31.30 68.27
C GLU A 145 -17.55 -30.66 69.62
N ALA A 146 -17.24 -29.36 69.64
CA ALA A 146 -16.95 -28.62 70.87
C ALA A 146 -18.17 -28.42 71.79
N GLU A 147 -19.39 -28.32 71.25
CA GLU A 147 -20.64 -28.27 72.03
C GLU A 147 -21.12 -29.65 72.51
N SER A 148 -20.55 -30.74 71.98
CA SER A 148 -20.90 -32.12 72.37
C SER A 148 -19.98 -32.73 73.44
N GLU A 149 -18.94 -32.02 73.85
CA GLU A 149 -17.99 -32.41 74.91
C GLU A 149 -18.19 -31.66 76.25
N ASP A 150 -19.22 -30.81 76.36
CA ASP A 150 -19.74 -30.22 77.63
C ASP A 150 -21.07 -30.91 78.04
#